data_AF-A0A4Y8X2B2-F1
#
_entry.id   AF-A0A4Y8X2B2-F1
#
_cell.length_a   1.000
_cell.length_b   1.000
_cell.length_c   1.000
_cell.angle_alpha   90.00
_cell.angle_beta   90.00
_cell.angle_gamma   90.00
#
_symmetry.space_group_name_H-M   'P 1'
#
loop_
_entity.id
_entity.type
_entity.pdbx_description
1 polymer ?
#
loop_
_entity_poly.entity_id
_entity_poly.type
_entity_poly.pdbx_seq_one_letter_code
_entity_poly.pdbx_strand_id
1 'polypeptide(L)'
;MNASETPAPQPAAVPHLMFEGDAGAAMDLYLAAFADRVPVREVLRERFDASTPRGEEWAGKVAHGRIEVAGQPLRFFDSFVSHGFSRRFAWVGDRFGVTWQLNAA
;
A
#
# COMPACT_ATOMS: atom_id res chain seq x y z
N MET A 1 23.38 -24.95 -19.41
CA MET A 1 23.73 -24.35 -18.11
C MET A 1 22.70 -23.28 -17.86
N ASN A 2 21.71 -23.53 -17.00
CA ASN A 2 20.71 -22.52 -16.67
C ASN A 2 21.30 -21.66 -15.56
N ALA A 3 21.48 -20.37 -15.82
CA ALA A 3 21.92 -19.43 -14.80
C ALA A 3 20.88 -19.42 -13.68
N SER A 4 21.30 -19.78 -12.47
CA SER A 4 20.49 -19.64 -11.27
C SER A 4 20.26 -18.14 -11.04
N GLU A 5 19.09 -17.64 -11.41
CA GLU A 5 18.67 -16.29 -10.99
C GLU A 5 18.70 -16.26 -9.46
N THR A 6 19.54 -15.40 -8.92
CA THR A 6 19.52 -15.13 -7.48
C THR A 6 18.16 -14.49 -7.20
N PRO A 7 17.31 -15.08 -6.33
CA PRO A 7 16.02 -14.49 -6.03
C PRO A 7 16.27 -13.09 -5.46
N ALA A 8 15.56 -12.11 -6.01
CA ALA A 8 15.64 -10.74 -5.53
C ALA A 8 15.46 -10.72 -4.00
N PRO A 9 16.23 -9.90 -3.26
CA PRO A 9 16.13 -9.85 -1.81
C PRO A 9 14.67 -9.58 -1.43
N GLN A 10 14.10 -10.45 -0.59
CA GLN A 10 12.77 -10.24 -0.05
C GLN A 10 12.81 -9.03 0.90
N PRO A 11 11.83 -8.12 0.84
CA PRO A 11 11.78 -6.99 1.75
C PRO A 11 11.71 -7.49 3.19
N ALA A 12 12.54 -6.92 4.08
CA ALA A 12 12.60 -7.33 5.48
C ALA A 12 11.26 -7.09 6.21
N ALA A 13 10.53 -6.06 5.77
CA ALA A 13 9.18 -5.77 6.20
C ALA A 13 8.40 -5.02 5.10
N VAL A 14 7.07 -5.16 5.06
CA VAL A 14 6.20 -4.48 4.09
C VAL A 14 5.13 -3.67 4.82
N PRO A 15 5.18 -2.33 4.75
CA PRO A 15 4.11 -1.48 5.24
C PRO A 15 2.83 -1.61 4.40
N HIS A 16 1.71 -1.72 5.11
CA HIS A 16 0.34 -1.69 4.61
C HIS A 16 -0.34 -0.48 5.25
N LEU A 17 -0.65 0.50 4.41
CA LEU A 17 -1.27 1.76 4.77
C LEU A 17 -2.76 1.65 4.46
N MET A 18 -3.58 1.86 5.48
CA MET A 18 -5.03 1.79 5.36
C MET A 18 -5.62 3.18 5.57
N PHE A 19 -6.54 3.56 4.69
CA PHE A 19 -7.23 4.84 4.69
C PHE A 19 -8.74 4.59 4.67
N GLU A 20 -9.53 5.64 4.92
CA GLU A 20 -10.99 5.63 4.83
C GLU A 20 -11.44 6.41 3.58
N GLY A 21 -10.91 6.05 2.40
CA GLY A 21 -11.30 6.64 1.10
C GLY A 21 -10.27 7.57 0.47
N ASP A 22 -9.11 7.77 1.09
CA ASP A 22 -8.04 8.69 0.67
C ASP A 22 -6.77 7.99 0.16
N ALA A 23 -6.75 6.66 0.08
CA ALA A 23 -5.55 5.91 -0.31
C ALA A 23 -5.03 6.32 -1.69
N GLY A 24 -5.91 6.60 -2.65
CA GLY A 24 -5.52 7.08 -3.98
C GLY A 24 -4.79 8.42 -3.93
N ALA A 25 -5.29 9.38 -3.15
CA ALA A 25 -4.65 10.68 -2.98
C ALA A 25 -3.30 10.55 -2.24
N ALA A 26 -3.21 9.64 -1.28
CA ALA A 26 -1.95 9.32 -0.60
C ALA A 26 -0.91 8.71 -1.54
N MET A 27 -1.32 7.80 -2.44
CA MET A 27 -0.44 7.25 -3.48
C MET A 27 0.11 8.36 -4.37
N ASP A 28 -0.74 9.27 -4.85
CA ASP A 28 -0.34 10.40 -5.71
C ASP A 28 0.66 11.32 -4.98
N LEU A 29 0.41 11.63 -3.71
CA LEU A 29 1.31 12.40 -2.87
C LEU A 29 2.67 11.72 -2.75
N TYR A 30 2.72 10.41 -2.51
CA TYR A 30 3.99 9.71 -2.26
C TYR A 30 4.80 9.55 -3.55
N LEU A 31 4.13 9.25 -4.67
CA LEU A 31 4.76 9.23 -5.99
C LEU A 31 5.41 10.59 -6.29
N ALA A 32 4.68 11.69 -6.08
CA ALA A 32 5.19 13.03 -6.31
C ALA A 32 6.34 13.41 -5.34
N ALA A 33 6.20 13.07 -4.05
CA ALA A 33 7.20 13.41 -3.03
C ALA A 33 8.55 12.74 -3.27
N PHE A 34 8.56 11.53 -3.84
CA PHE A 34 9.77 10.75 -4.07
C PHE A 34 10.35 10.88 -5.49
N ALA A 35 9.58 11.35 -6.47
CA ALA A 35 9.93 11.35 -7.91
C ALA A 35 11.36 11.85 -8.21
N ASP A 36 11.76 12.96 -7.60
CA ASP A 36 13.07 13.58 -7.85
C ASP A 36 14.17 13.16 -6.87
N ARG A 37 13.86 12.28 -5.91
CA ARG A 37 14.73 11.98 -4.76
C ARG A 37 15.24 10.56 -4.77
N VAL A 38 14.38 9.61 -5.09
CA VAL A 38 14.70 8.19 -5.16
C VAL A 38 13.87 7.53 -6.27
N PRO A 39 14.31 6.40 -6.84
CA PRO A 39 13.48 5.67 -7.79
C PRO A 39 12.13 5.34 -7.16
N VAL A 40 11.04 5.79 -7.78
CA VAL A 40 9.69 5.51 -7.33
C VAL A 40 8.81 5.15 -8.52
N ARG A 41 7.92 4.16 -8.34
CA ARG A 41 6.92 3.79 -9.35
C ARG A 41 5.64 3.28 -8.74
N GLU A 42 4.54 3.53 -9.43
CA GLU A 42 3.31 2.78 -9.21
C GLU A 42 3.46 1.38 -9.80
N VAL A 43 3.06 0.36 -9.02
CA VAL A 43 3.08 -1.05 -9.44
C VAL A 43 1.66 -1.55 -9.69
N LEU A 44 0.70 -1.13 -8.86
CA LEU A 44 -0.70 -1.53 -8.95
C LEU A 44 -1.60 -0.42 -8.41
N ARG A 45 -2.74 -0.22 -9.08
CA ARG A 45 -3.86 0.54 -8.52
C ARG A 45 -5.18 -0.09 -8.96
N GLU A 46 -5.58 -1.13 -8.24
CA GLU A 46 -6.92 -1.72 -8.36
C GLU A 46 -7.92 -0.87 -7.58
N ARG A 47 -9.04 -0.56 -8.22
CA ARG A 47 -10.10 0.26 -7.66
C ARG A 47 -11.39 -0.56 -7.56
N PHE A 48 -12.23 -0.24 -6.60
CA PHE A 48 -13.59 -0.77 -6.58
C PHE A 48 -14.35 -0.28 -7.82
N ASP A 49 -15.08 -1.17 -8.45
CA ASP A 49 -16.02 -0.82 -9.52
C ASP A 49 -17.40 -0.47 -8.96
N ALA A 50 -18.33 -0.07 -9.83
CA ALA A 50 -19.70 0.27 -9.45
C ALA A 50 -20.53 -0.94 -8.98
N SER A 51 -20.08 -2.16 -9.27
CA SER A 51 -20.72 -3.40 -8.80
C SER A 51 -20.24 -3.83 -7.41
N THR A 52 -19.34 -3.07 -6.80
CA THR A 52 -18.86 -3.32 -5.45
C THR A 52 -20.04 -3.50 -4.48
N PRO A 53 -20.03 -4.54 -3.62
CA PRO A 53 -21.08 -4.75 -2.63
C PRO A 53 -21.11 -3.66 -1.55
N ARG A 54 -20.22 -2.66 -1.66
CA ARG A 54 -20.09 -1.51 -0.77
C ARG A 54 -20.87 -0.28 -1.26
N GLY A 55 -21.45 -0.32 -2.47
CA GLY A 55 -22.25 0.78 -3.05
C GLY A 55 -21.44 1.73 -3.94
N GLU A 56 -22.15 2.51 -4.76
CA GLU A 56 -21.57 3.40 -5.78
C GLU A 56 -20.61 4.45 -5.22
N GLU A 57 -20.79 4.86 -3.95
CA GLU A 57 -19.90 5.82 -3.27
C GLU A 57 -18.44 5.34 -3.17
N TRP A 58 -18.23 4.02 -3.22
CA TRP A 58 -16.92 3.40 -3.16
C TRP A 58 -16.29 3.20 -4.54
N ALA A 59 -17.04 3.41 -5.63
CA ALA A 59 -16.51 3.28 -6.97
C ALA A 59 -15.31 4.23 -7.17
N GLY A 60 -14.21 3.71 -7.68
CA GLY A 60 -12.97 4.45 -7.88
C GLY A 60 -12.06 4.57 -6.65
N LYS A 61 -12.51 4.21 -5.44
CA LYS A 61 -11.64 4.08 -4.25
C LYS A 61 -10.68 2.90 -4.42
N VAL A 62 -9.52 2.94 -3.75
CA VAL A 62 -8.45 1.95 -3.96
C VAL A 62 -8.74 0.68 -3.17
N ALA A 63 -9.00 -0.42 -3.87
CA ALA A 63 -9.12 -1.75 -3.26
C ALA A 63 -7.73 -2.32 -2.94
N HIS A 64 -6.81 -2.26 -3.91
CA HIS A 64 -5.42 -2.66 -3.76
C HIS A 64 -4.49 -1.69 -4.49
N GLY A 65 -3.71 -0.93 -3.72
CA GLY A 65 -2.65 -0.07 -4.23
C GLY A 65 -1.27 -0.61 -3.88
N ARG A 66 -0.30 -0.45 -4.79
CA ARG A 66 1.11 -0.73 -4.52
C ARG A 66 1.98 0.29 -5.23
N ILE A 67 2.88 0.91 -4.47
CA ILE A 67 4.02 1.65 -5.02
C ILE A 67 5.30 0.99 -4.54
N GLU A 68 6.39 1.24 -5.27
CA GLU A 68 7.73 0.85 -4.87
C GLU A 68 8.60 2.09 -4.79
N VAL A 69 9.22 2.31 -3.63
CA VAL A 69 10.13 3.45 -3.34
C VAL A 69 11.51 2.87 -3.04
N ALA A 70 12.51 3.15 -3.87
CA ALA A 70 13.88 2.62 -3.74
C ALA A 70 13.94 1.09 -3.55
N GLY A 71 13.06 0.34 -4.23
CA GLY A 71 12.95 -1.13 -4.07
C GLY A 71 12.09 -1.59 -2.88
N GLN A 72 11.67 -0.69 -2.00
CA GLN A 72 10.79 -0.99 -0.88
C GLN A 72 9.31 -0.91 -1.31
N PRO A 73 8.54 -2.01 -1.23
CA PRO A 73 7.12 -1.95 -1.49
C PRO A 73 6.34 -1.30 -0.34
N LEU A 74 5.36 -0.48 -0.70
CA LEU A 74 4.32 0.03 0.18
C LEU A 74 2.96 -0.38 -0.41
N ARG A 75 2.05 -0.85 0.45
CA ARG A 75 0.69 -1.23 0.04
C ARG A 75 -0.34 -0.25 0.59
N PHE A 76 -1.41 -0.03 -0.16
CA PHE A 76 -2.44 0.96 0.14
C PHE A 76 -3.81 0.33 -0.02
N PHE A 77 -4.71 0.63 0.90
CA PHE A 77 -6.07 0.11 0.91
C PHE A 77 -7.01 1.21 1.41
N ASP A 78 -8.14 1.39 0.75
CA ASP A 78 -9.29 2.09 1.31
C ASP A 78 -10.20 1.07 2.02
N SER A 79 -10.55 1.37 3.27
CA SER A 79 -11.46 0.56 4.06
C SER A 79 -12.80 1.23 4.25
N PHE A 80 -13.86 0.43 4.10
CA PHE A 80 -15.26 0.81 4.30
C PHE A 80 -15.69 0.85 5.77
N VAL A 81 -14.82 0.42 6.68
CA VAL A 81 -15.07 0.41 8.13
C VAL A 81 -14.16 1.43 8.78
N SER A 82 -14.69 2.17 9.75
CA SER A 82 -13.84 2.89 10.70
C SER A 82 -13.44 1.95 11.82
N HIS A 83 -12.14 1.82 12.04
CA HIS A 83 -11.60 0.71 12.83
C HIS A 83 -11.25 1.05 14.28
N GLY A 84 -11.47 2.29 14.72
CA GLY A 84 -11.22 2.69 16.11
C GLY A 84 -9.75 2.71 16.54
N PHE A 85 -8.80 2.54 15.61
CA PHE A 85 -7.38 2.77 15.85
C PHE A 85 -7.02 4.26 15.79
N SER A 86 -5.74 4.61 16.03
CA SER A 86 -5.21 5.94 15.73
C SER A 86 -5.56 6.35 14.29
N ARG A 87 -5.77 7.65 14.03
CA ARG A 87 -5.95 8.16 12.65
C ARG A 87 -4.71 7.96 11.77
N ARG A 88 -3.54 7.76 12.38
CA ARG A 88 -2.27 7.58 11.69
C ARG A 88 -1.65 6.28 12.17
N PHE A 89 -1.72 5.26 11.33
CA PHE A 89 -1.18 3.95 11.61
C PHE A 89 -0.77 3.26 10.31
N ALA A 90 0.04 2.22 10.45
CA ALA A 90 0.37 1.30 9.39
C ALA A 90 0.42 -0.11 9.96
N TRP A 91 0.03 -1.10 9.18
CA TRP A 91 0.38 -2.49 9.47
C TRP A 91 1.72 -2.82 8.81
N VAL A 92 2.54 -3.64 9.44
CA VAL A 92 3.81 -4.07 8.90
C VAL A 92 3.87 -5.59 8.96
N GLY A 93 3.94 -6.23 7.79
CA GLY A 93 4.23 -7.66 7.70
C GLY A 93 5.73 -7.88 7.66
N ASP A 94 6.28 -8.70 8.55
CA ASP A 94 7.71 -9.04 8.55
C ASP A 94 8.01 -10.34 7.79
N ARG A 95 9.30 -10.63 7.61
CA ARG A 95 9.78 -11.83 6.92
C ARG A 95 9.41 -13.15 7.61
N PHE A 96 8.92 -13.12 8.84
CA PHE A 96 8.52 -14.30 9.61
C PHE A 96 7.00 -14.51 9.60
N GLY A 97 6.26 -13.66 8.88
CA GLY A 97 4.80 -13.73 8.78
C GLY A 97 4.06 -13.06 9.93
N VAL A 98 4.75 -12.33 10.82
CA VAL A 98 4.10 -11.56 11.89
C VAL A 98 3.62 -10.23 11.32
N THR A 99 2.39 -9.84 11.69
CA THR A 99 1.81 -8.54 11.32
C THR A 99 1.76 -7.64 12.55
N TRP A 100 2.40 -6.47 12.46
CA TRP A 100 2.50 -5.47 13.51
C TRP A 100 1.59 -4.28 13.19
N GLN A 101 0.89 -3.71 14.17
CA GLN A 101 0.27 -2.38 14.03
C GLN A 101 1.21 -1.34 14.63
N LEU A 102 1.64 -0.37 13.81
CA LEU A 102 2.43 0.78 14.25
C LEU A 102 1.53 2.02 14.25
N ASN A 103 1.38 2.65 15.41
CA ASN A 103 0.65 3.91 15.55
C ASN A 103 1.64 5.07 15.57
N ALA A 104 1.41 6.08 14.72
CA ALA A 104 2.20 7.31 14.76
C ALA A 104 1.70 8.21 15.90
N ALA A 105 2.64 8.79 16.65
CA ALA A 105 2.37 9.76 17.71
C ALA A 105 2.02 11.15 17.14
#